data_AF-A0A8J3BC52-F1
#
_entry.id   AF-A0A8J3BC52-F1
#
_cell.length_a   1.000
_cell.length_b   1.000
_cell.length_c   1.000
_cell.angle_alpha   90.00
_cell.angle_beta   90.00
_cell.angle_gamma   90.00
#
_symmetry.space_group_name_H-M   'P 1'
#
loop_
_entity.id
_entity.type
_entity.pdbx_description
1 polymer ?
#
loop_
_entity_poly.entity_id
_entity_poly.type
_entity_poly.pdbx_seq_one_letter_code
_entity_poly.pdbx_strand_id
1 'polypeptide(L)'
;MLAAGALAASTLLAAIPAAAAPPNARAAAAPSARAFGDFVGKGESGDRDGAIELAARDAWEQAKAVGHTSADCRKVDQKAGPISTTRWYAEVKINCVFDPHRPQYFTGTAKGRPGVAMEQARARARASAQNAGYAAAECATDDESEEDLGRDTVIATHTDVCRH
;
A
#
# COMPACT_ATOMS: atom_id res chain seq x y z
N MET A 1 -0.49 72.82 5.15
CA MET A 1 -1.70 73.39 4.54
C MET A 1 -2.67 72.26 4.28
N LEU A 2 -3.90 72.46 4.74
CA LEU A 2 -5.01 71.51 4.80
C LEU A 2 -5.86 71.65 3.52
N ALA A 3 -6.34 70.56 2.94
CA ALA A 3 -7.52 70.57 2.10
C ALA A 3 -8.32 69.28 2.34
N ALA A 4 -9.53 69.47 2.85
CA ALA A 4 -10.53 68.47 3.18
C ALA A 4 -11.64 68.46 2.12
N GLY A 5 -12.33 67.33 1.99
CA GLY A 5 -13.61 67.16 1.28
C GLY A 5 -14.02 65.67 1.36
N ALA A 6 -14.72 65.24 2.41
CA ALA A 6 -16.18 65.22 2.57
C ALA A 6 -16.87 64.36 1.49
N LEU A 7 -17.20 63.08 1.76
CA LEU A 7 -18.44 62.56 2.39
C LEU A 7 -19.49 62.15 1.33
N ALA A 8 -19.73 60.84 1.20
CA ALA A 8 -21.06 60.29 0.89
C ALA A 8 -21.14 58.84 1.36
N ALA A 9 -21.92 58.63 2.41
CA ALA A 9 -22.28 57.34 2.95
C ALA A 9 -23.39 56.71 2.08
N SER A 10 -23.23 55.44 1.73
CA SER A 10 -24.36 54.55 1.46
C SER A 10 -24.24 53.36 2.39
N THR A 11 -24.99 53.46 3.48
CA THR A 11 -25.43 52.37 4.33
C THR A 11 -25.97 51.20 3.49
N LEU A 12 -25.51 49.98 3.75
CA LEU A 12 -26.41 48.97 4.30
C LEU A 12 -25.63 47.84 4.97
N LEU A 13 -26.06 47.54 6.18
CA LEU A 13 -25.53 46.57 7.10
C LEU A 13 -25.98 45.15 6.68
N ALA A 14 -25.04 44.22 6.58
CA ALA A 14 -25.33 42.80 6.79
C ALA A 14 -24.14 42.19 7.53
N ALA A 15 -24.24 42.22 8.86
CA ALA A 15 -23.37 41.46 9.74
C ALA A 15 -23.62 39.96 9.52
N ILE A 16 -22.67 39.28 8.88
CA ILE A 16 -22.57 37.83 8.91
C ILE A 16 -21.37 37.51 9.81
N PRO A 17 -21.56 36.85 10.97
CA PRO A 17 -20.42 36.33 11.71
C PRO A 17 -19.84 35.19 10.87
N ALA A 18 -18.75 35.47 10.15
CA ALA A 18 -17.89 34.43 9.62
C ALA A 18 -17.17 33.81 10.82
N ALA A 19 -17.86 32.88 11.49
CA ALA A 19 -17.22 31.91 12.34
C ALA A 19 -16.17 31.20 11.48
N ALA A 20 -14.90 31.48 11.75
CA ALA A 20 -13.76 30.83 11.16
C ALA A 20 -13.82 29.33 11.51
N ALA A 21 -14.49 28.56 10.65
CA ALA A 21 -14.34 27.12 10.62
C ALA A 21 -12.89 26.85 10.21
N PRO A 22 -12.10 26.13 11.03
CA PRO A 22 -10.71 25.84 10.70
C PRO A 22 -10.65 25.10 9.35
N PRO A 23 -9.83 25.54 8.38
CA PRO A 23 -9.76 24.98 7.02
C PRO A 23 -9.30 23.52 6.94
N ASN A 24 -9.12 22.85 8.08
CA ASN A 24 -8.62 21.48 8.18
C ASN A 24 -9.66 20.52 8.79
N ALA A 25 -10.94 20.90 8.86
CA ALA A 25 -12.04 19.97 9.11
C ALA A 25 -12.59 19.39 7.79
N ARG A 26 -11.76 19.31 6.74
CA ARG A 26 -11.94 18.26 5.74
C ARG A 26 -11.70 16.97 6.50
N ALA A 27 -12.77 16.40 7.05
CA ALA A 27 -12.82 14.99 7.33
C ALA A 27 -12.22 14.34 6.09
N ALA A 28 -10.99 13.84 6.25
CA ALA A 28 -10.39 12.98 5.26
C ALA A 28 -11.33 11.80 5.22
N ALA A 29 -12.29 11.85 4.30
CA ALA A 29 -12.90 10.66 3.77
C ALA A 29 -11.69 9.85 3.35
N ALA A 30 -11.34 8.85 4.17
CA ALA A 30 -10.29 7.91 3.89
C ALA A 30 -10.51 7.54 2.42
N PRO A 31 -9.55 7.83 1.52
CA PRO A 31 -9.75 7.62 0.09
C PRO A 31 -10.30 6.21 -0.07
N SER A 32 -11.59 6.16 -0.39
CA SER A 32 -12.44 4.99 -0.18
C SER A 32 -11.82 3.83 -0.94
N ALA A 33 -11.28 2.85 -0.21
CA ALA A 33 -10.77 1.56 -0.66
C ALA A 33 -10.70 1.45 -2.19
N ARG A 34 -9.69 2.08 -2.81
CA ARG A 34 -9.51 1.93 -4.26
C ARG A 34 -9.21 0.46 -4.48
N ALA A 35 -10.13 -0.24 -5.15
CA ALA A 35 -9.89 -1.60 -5.59
C ALA A 35 -8.62 -1.57 -6.43
N PHE A 36 -7.61 -2.34 -6.02
CA PHE A 36 -6.33 -2.37 -6.70
C PHE A 36 -6.46 -2.95 -8.12
N GLY A 37 -7.42 -3.84 -8.29
CA GLY A 37 -7.76 -4.42 -9.58
C GLY A 37 -8.44 -5.76 -9.40
N ASP A 38 -8.94 -6.26 -10.52
CA ASP A 38 -9.36 -7.64 -10.67
C ASP A 38 -8.23 -8.42 -11.34
N PHE A 39 -7.83 -9.53 -10.74
CA PHE A 39 -6.82 -10.45 -11.29
C PHE A 39 -7.51 -11.73 -11.74
N VAL A 40 -7.25 -12.13 -12.98
CA VAL A 40 -7.85 -13.34 -13.57
C VAL A 40 -6.73 -14.31 -13.87
N GLY A 41 -6.74 -15.42 -13.14
CA GLY A 41 -5.81 -16.51 -13.38
C GLY A 41 -6.47 -17.66 -14.12
N LYS A 42 -5.67 -18.35 -14.93
CA LYS A 42 -6.12 -19.45 -15.79
C LYS A 42 -5.29 -20.69 -15.52
N GLY A 43 -5.93 -21.85 -15.56
CA GLY A 43 -5.28 -23.11 -15.22
C GLY A 43 -5.86 -24.28 -15.98
N GLU A 44 -5.00 -25.23 -16.32
CA GLU A 44 -5.39 -26.49 -16.95
C GLU A 44 -4.75 -27.66 -16.21
N SER A 45 -5.55 -28.69 -15.91
CA SER A 45 -5.07 -29.92 -15.26
C SER A 45 -5.83 -31.14 -15.81
N GLY A 46 -5.36 -32.34 -15.46
CA GLY A 46 -6.07 -33.58 -15.74
C GLY A 46 -7.39 -33.72 -14.96
N ASP A 47 -7.53 -32.97 -13.87
CA ASP A 47 -8.67 -32.96 -12.98
C ASP A 47 -9.19 -31.54 -12.73
N ARG A 48 -10.45 -31.43 -12.31
CA ARG A 48 -11.11 -30.14 -12.11
C ARG A 48 -10.45 -29.31 -11.00
N ASP A 49 -10.07 -29.95 -9.90
CA ASP A 49 -9.57 -29.26 -8.71
C ASP A 49 -8.15 -28.73 -8.93
N GLY A 50 -7.29 -29.50 -9.59
CA GLY A 50 -5.97 -29.06 -10.02
C GLY A 50 -6.03 -27.88 -11.01
N ALA A 51 -6.99 -27.87 -11.94
CA ALA A 51 -7.16 -26.75 -12.86
C ALA A 51 -7.55 -25.46 -12.10
N ILE A 52 -8.42 -25.58 -11.09
CA ILE A 52 -8.83 -24.49 -10.21
C ILE A 52 -7.66 -23.99 -9.36
N GLU A 53 -6.86 -24.90 -8.79
CA GLU A 53 -5.71 -24.54 -7.96
C GLU A 53 -4.66 -23.78 -8.79
N LEU A 54 -4.35 -24.27 -10.00
CA LEU A 54 -3.44 -23.60 -10.91
C LEU A 54 -3.94 -22.21 -11.31
N ALA A 55 -5.23 -22.09 -11.65
CA ALA A 55 -5.84 -20.81 -11.97
C ALA A 55 -5.80 -19.83 -10.78
N ALA A 56 -6.05 -20.32 -9.55
CA ALA A 56 -5.96 -19.49 -8.37
C ALA A 56 -4.52 -19.04 -8.10
N ARG A 57 -3.54 -19.94 -8.24
CA ARG A 57 -2.11 -19.62 -8.07
C ARG A 57 -1.66 -18.55 -9.06
N ASP A 58 -2.03 -18.68 -10.33
CA ASP A 58 -1.74 -17.68 -11.37
C ASP A 58 -2.35 -16.31 -11.01
N ALA A 59 -3.62 -16.26 -10.61
CA ALA A 59 -4.27 -15.01 -10.16
C ALA A 59 -3.53 -14.35 -8.97
N TRP A 60 -3.08 -15.17 -8.01
CA TRP A 60 -2.32 -14.71 -6.85
C TRP A 60 -0.92 -14.23 -7.20
N GLU A 61 -0.21 -14.89 -8.12
CA GLU A 61 1.11 -14.47 -8.60
C GLU A 61 1.03 -13.13 -9.32
N GLN A 62 0.01 -12.93 -10.16
CA GLN A 62 -0.27 -11.64 -10.80
C GLN A 62 -0.55 -10.55 -9.75
N ALA A 63 -1.38 -10.84 -8.74
CA ALA A 63 -1.65 -9.88 -7.66
C ALA A 63 -0.37 -9.52 -6.87
N LYS A 64 0.50 -10.50 -6.58
CA LYS A 64 1.79 -10.27 -5.90
C LYS A 64 2.75 -9.41 -6.73
N ALA A 65 2.81 -9.63 -8.05
CA ALA A 65 3.71 -8.90 -8.94
C ALA A 65 3.45 -7.38 -8.97
N VAL A 66 2.21 -6.95 -8.68
CA VAL A 66 1.82 -5.53 -8.63
C VAL A 66 2.06 -4.92 -7.23
N GLY A 67 2.66 -5.66 -6.30
CA GLY A 67 3.03 -5.16 -4.97
C GLY A 67 1.89 -5.16 -3.95
N HIS A 68 0.87 -6.01 -4.14
CA HIS A 68 -0.29 -6.09 -3.26
C HIS A 68 -0.07 -7.00 -2.03
N THR A 69 1.07 -6.88 -1.35
CA THR A 69 1.34 -7.63 -0.10
C THR A 69 0.37 -7.26 1.03
N SER A 70 -0.39 -6.20 0.85
CA SER A 70 -1.26 -5.59 1.86
C SER A 70 -2.70 -5.39 1.42
N ALA A 71 -3.09 -5.97 0.29
CA ALA A 71 -4.48 -6.01 -0.14
C ALA A 71 -5.21 -7.21 0.49
N ASP A 72 -6.46 -7.02 0.89
CA ASP A 72 -7.36 -8.15 1.16
C ASP A 72 -7.89 -8.65 -0.18
N CYS A 73 -7.39 -9.81 -0.58
CA CYS A 73 -7.72 -10.45 -1.85
C CYS A 73 -8.72 -11.57 -1.60
N ARG A 74 -9.89 -11.49 -2.23
CA ARG A 74 -10.97 -12.47 -2.12
C ARG A 74 -11.35 -13.04 -3.49
N LYS A 75 -11.67 -14.32 -3.52
CA LYS A 75 -12.20 -15.00 -4.70
C LYS A 75 -13.61 -14.46 -4.98
N VAL A 76 -13.82 -13.90 -6.17
CA VAL A 76 -15.12 -13.30 -6.54
C VAL A 76 -15.87 -14.10 -7.59
N ASP A 77 -15.15 -14.78 -8.48
CA ASP A 77 -15.75 -15.62 -9.52
C ASP A 77 -14.89 -16.85 -9.79
N GLN A 78 -15.56 -17.94 -10.17
CA GLN A 78 -14.93 -19.19 -10.50
C GLN A 78 -15.69 -19.86 -11.63
N LYS A 79 -14.98 -20.15 -12.70
CA LYS A 79 -15.49 -20.96 -13.81
C LYS A 79 -14.57 -22.14 -14.00
N ALA A 80 -15.14 -23.33 -14.16
CA ALA A 80 -14.39 -24.53 -14.48
C ALA A 80 -15.21 -25.38 -15.45
N GLY A 81 -14.57 -25.88 -16.50
CA GLY A 81 -15.22 -26.68 -17.52
C GLY A 81 -14.27 -27.72 -18.11
N PRO A 82 -14.80 -28.84 -18.62
CA PRO A 82 -13.97 -29.84 -19.30
C PRO A 82 -13.47 -29.28 -20.64
N ILE A 83 -12.18 -29.43 -20.91
CA ILE A 83 -11.59 -29.23 -22.25
C ILE A 83 -11.76 -30.52 -23.05
N SER A 84 -11.58 -31.66 -22.39
CA SER A 84 -11.74 -33.00 -22.94
C SER A 84 -12.20 -33.98 -21.85
N THR A 85 -12.31 -35.27 -22.18
CA THR A 85 -12.64 -36.33 -21.21
C THR A 85 -11.61 -36.50 -20.09
N THR A 86 -10.39 -36.02 -20.27
CA THR A 86 -9.27 -36.18 -19.33
C THR A 86 -8.61 -34.86 -18.95
N ARG A 87 -9.15 -33.71 -19.38
CA ARG A 87 -8.57 -32.39 -19.12
C ARG A 87 -9.63 -31.38 -18.78
N TRP A 88 -9.31 -30.53 -17.82
CA TRP A 88 -10.15 -29.46 -17.31
C TRP A 88 -9.45 -28.12 -17.46
N TYR A 89 -10.24 -27.09 -17.74
CA TYR A 89 -9.84 -25.68 -17.71
C TYR A 89 -10.58 -25.01 -16.57
N ALA A 90 -9.90 -24.11 -15.86
CA ALA A 90 -10.53 -23.21 -14.92
C ALA A 90 -10.03 -21.77 -15.09
N GLU A 91 -10.91 -20.84 -14.74
CA GLU A 91 -10.63 -19.42 -14.62
C GLU A 91 -11.09 -18.98 -13.23
N VAL A 92 -10.19 -18.36 -12.48
CA VAL A 92 -10.47 -17.84 -11.14
C VAL A 92 -10.21 -16.35 -11.13
N LYS A 93 -11.22 -15.59 -10.72
CA LYS A 93 -11.12 -14.15 -10.54
C LYS A 93 -10.96 -13.83 -9.05
N ILE A 94 -9.90 -13.08 -8.74
CA ILE A 94 -9.63 -12.56 -7.40
C ILE A 94 -9.76 -11.04 -7.45
N ASN A 95 -10.51 -10.48 -6.52
CA ASN A 95 -10.61 -9.04 -6.32
C ASN A 95 -9.77 -8.67 -5.11
N CYS A 96 -8.79 -7.79 -5.31
CA CYS A 96 -7.93 -7.30 -4.26
C CYS A 96 -8.34 -5.87 -3.90
N VAL A 97 -8.75 -5.68 -2.65
CA VAL A 97 -9.15 -4.38 -2.11
C VAL A 97 -8.08 -3.91 -1.14
N PHE A 98 -7.77 -2.62 -1.19
CA PHE A 98 -6.97 -2.01 -0.13
C PHE A 98 -7.69 -2.15 1.20
N ASP A 99 -7.10 -2.92 2.11
CA ASP A 99 -7.58 -3.01 3.48
C ASP A 99 -6.85 -1.96 4.33
N PRO A 100 -7.50 -0.84 4.70
CA PRO A 100 -6.89 0.18 5.55
C PRO A 100 -6.62 -0.33 6.97
N HIS A 101 -7.18 -1.49 7.36
CA HIS A 101 -6.99 -2.08 8.67
C HIS A 101 -5.85 -3.10 8.72
N ARG A 102 -5.34 -3.55 7.55
CA ARG A 102 -4.14 -4.39 7.54
C ARG A 102 -2.90 -3.52 7.63
N PRO A 103 -1.94 -3.93 8.47
CA PRO A 103 -0.67 -3.25 8.52
C PRO A 103 0.04 -3.29 7.17
N GLN A 104 0.51 -2.12 6.75
CA GLN A 104 1.29 -1.93 5.53
C GLN A 104 2.77 -2.09 5.87
N TYR A 105 3.47 -2.96 5.15
CA TYR A 105 4.89 -3.21 5.37
C TYR A 105 5.72 -2.61 4.23
N PHE A 106 6.64 -1.72 4.57
CA PHE A 106 7.56 -1.10 3.64
C PHE A 106 8.96 -1.63 3.94
N THR A 107 9.62 -2.21 2.94
CA THR A 107 10.97 -2.75 3.10
C THR A 107 12.01 -1.78 2.53
N GLY A 108 13.16 -1.72 3.18
CA GLY A 108 14.32 -0.99 2.71
C GLY A 108 15.57 -1.83 2.89
N THR A 109 16.38 -1.97 1.85
CA THR A 109 17.62 -2.74 1.90
C THR A 109 18.83 -1.83 1.72
N ALA A 110 19.90 -2.08 2.47
CA ALA A 110 21.17 -1.38 2.32
C ALA A 110 22.36 -2.31 2.62
N LYS A 111 23.49 -2.04 1.97
CA LYS A 111 24.75 -2.76 2.18
C LYS A 111 25.78 -1.83 2.80
N GLY A 112 26.50 -2.30 3.82
CA GLY A 112 27.51 -1.50 4.49
C GLY A 112 27.97 -2.11 5.81
N ARG A 113 28.62 -1.29 6.64
CA ARG A 113 28.92 -1.69 8.03
C ARG A 113 27.61 -1.85 8.81
N PRO A 114 27.45 -2.87 9.67
CA PRO A 114 26.16 -3.25 10.25
C PRO A 114 25.31 -2.10 10.82
N GLY A 115 25.90 -1.20 11.62
CA GLY A 115 25.17 -0.03 12.13
C GLY A 115 24.72 0.96 11.05
N VAL A 116 25.61 1.30 10.11
CA VAL A 116 25.32 2.26 9.03
C VAL A 116 24.33 1.68 8.03
N ALA A 117 24.48 0.40 7.69
CA ALA A 117 23.60 -0.30 6.77
C ALA A 117 22.20 -0.45 7.36
N MET A 118 22.06 -0.75 8.65
CA MET A 118 20.78 -0.81 9.34
C MET A 118 20.08 0.56 9.35
N GLU A 119 20.78 1.64 9.71
CA GLU A 119 20.22 2.99 9.69
C GLU A 119 19.78 3.42 8.27
N GLN A 120 20.56 3.09 7.25
CA GLN A 120 20.22 3.37 5.86
C GLN A 120 19.05 2.53 5.34
N ALA A 121 19.00 1.24 5.69
CA ALA A 121 17.90 0.34 5.35
C ALA A 121 16.58 0.88 5.94
N ARG A 122 16.61 1.29 7.22
CA ARG A 122 15.49 1.94 7.90
C ARG A 122 15.08 3.25 7.24
N ALA A 123 16.05 4.11 6.91
CA ALA A 123 15.77 5.37 6.24
C ALA A 123 15.08 5.16 4.87
N ARG A 124 15.53 4.15 4.11
CA ARG A 124 14.91 3.76 2.83
C ARG A 124 13.50 3.22 3.02
N ALA A 125 13.28 2.33 4.00
CA ALA A 125 11.96 1.80 4.31
C ALA A 125 10.97 2.92 4.68
N ARG A 126 11.40 3.89 5.50
CA ARG A 126 10.61 5.09 5.84
C ARG A 126 10.34 5.98 4.63
N ALA A 127 11.34 6.19 3.77
CA ALA A 127 11.16 6.96 2.54
C ALA A 127 10.15 6.30 1.59
N SER A 128 10.18 4.97 1.46
CA SER A 128 9.17 4.20 0.72
C SER A 128 7.76 4.40 1.29
N ALA A 129 7.62 4.37 2.62
CA ALA A 129 6.34 4.66 3.29
C ALA A 129 5.84 6.09 3.02
N GLN A 130 6.72 7.09 3.13
CA GLN A 130 6.40 8.49 2.87
C GLN A 130 5.99 8.75 1.41
N ASN A 131 6.71 8.16 0.44
CA ASN A 131 6.37 8.25 -0.97
C ASN A 131 5.01 7.60 -1.29
N ALA A 132 4.63 6.58 -0.54
CA ALA A 132 3.31 5.96 -0.63
C ALA A 132 2.20 6.72 0.14
N GLY A 133 2.54 7.84 0.79
CA GLY A 133 1.57 8.71 1.47
C GLY A 133 1.30 8.36 2.94
N TYR A 134 2.14 7.54 3.58
CA TYR A 134 1.99 7.11 4.96
C TYR A 134 2.86 7.96 5.91
N ALA A 135 2.27 8.41 7.01
CA ALA A 135 2.93 9.26 8.01
C ALA A 135 3.30 8.43 9.24
N ALA A 136 4.60 8.31 9.52
CA ALA A 136 5.18 7.57 10.65
C ALA A 136 4.94 6.05 10.60
N ALA A 137 5.88 5.33 9.98
CA ALA A 137 5.92 3.87 10.05
C ALA A 137 6.81 3.45 11.24
N GLU A 138 6.28 2.62 12.13
CA GLU A 138 7.04 1.95 13.19
C GLU A 138 7.95 0.93 12.51
N CYS A 139 9.27 1.12 12.61
CA CYS A 139 10.22 0.23 11.96
C CYS A 139 10.73 -0.79 12.97
N ALA A 140 10.53 -2.07 12.65
CA ALA A 140 11.13 -3.17 13.37
C ALA A 140 12.25 -3.73 12.49
N THR A 141 13.44 -3.83 13.07
CA THR A 141 14.51 -4.57 12.44
C THR A 141 14.15 -6.05 12.56
N ASP A 142 13.97 -6.70 11.42
CA ASP A 142 13.77 -8.14 11.38
C ASP A 142 15.14 -8.79 11.61
N ASP A 143 15.45 -9.10 12.88
CA ASP A 143 16.71 -9.72 13.29
C ASP A 143 16.77 -11.22 12.92
N GLU A 144 16.25 -11.61 11.75
CA GLU A 144 16.31 -12.99 11.21
C GLU A 144 17.73 -13.42 10.77
N SER A 145 18.75 -12.61 11.08
CA SER A 145 20.13 -12.88 10.69
C SER A 145 21.14 -12.50 11.77
N GLU A 146 20.98 -13.03 12.98
CA GLU A 146 22.13 -13.23 13.88
C GLU A 146 22.80 -14.58 13.59
N GLU A 147 23.26 -14.80 12.35
CA GLU A 147 24.48 -15.60 12.19
C GLU A 147 25.64 -14.64 12.43
N ASP A 148 26.31 -14.86 13.56
CA ASP A 148 27.46 -14.11 14.07
C ASP A 148 28.63 -14.13 13.07
N LEU A 149 28.50 -13.34 12.00
CA LEU A 149 29.53 -13.13 10.99
C LEU A 149 30.55 -12.13 11.55
N GLY A 150 31.40 -12.60 12.45
CA GLY A 150 32.73 -12.05 12.73
C GLY A 150 32.83 -10.52 12.70
N ARG A 151 32.25 -9.89 13.72
CA ARG A 151 32.24 -8.49 14.19
C ARG A 151 32.91 -7.30 13.47
N ASP A 152 33.80 -7.38 12.49
CA ASP A 152 34.55 -6.18 12.05
C ASP A 152 34.89 -5.99 10.56
N THR A 153 34.58 -6.91 9.63
CA THR A 153 35.08 -6.74 8.23
C THR A 153 34.14 -7.08 7.08
N VAL A 154 32.94 -7.61 7.30
CA VAL A 154 32.08 -8.05 6.19
C VAL A 154 31.01 -7.00 5.88
N ILE A 155 30.95 -6.52 4.63
CA ILE A 155 29.84 -5.71 4.12
C ILE A 155 28.57 -6.55 4.29
N ALA A 156 27.76 -6.22 5.29
CA ALA A 156 26.51 -6.90 5.56
C ALA A 156 25.39 -6.25 4.74
N THR A 157 24.43 -7.07 4.28
CA THR A 157 23.20 -6.58 3.67
C THR A 157 22.12 -6.62 4.74
N HIS A 158 21.57 -5.45 5.09
CA HIS A 158 20.49 -5.35 6.05
C HIS A 158 19.19 -4.99 5.34
N THR A 159 18.10 -5.59 5.81
CA THR A 159 16.72 -5.29 5.40
C THR A 159 15.98 -4.81 6.64
N ASP A 160 15.37 -3.64 6.59
CA ASP A 160 14.49 -3.15 7.66
C ASP A 160 13.06 -3.08 7.11
N VAL A 161 12.08 -3.37 7.97
CA VAL A 161 10.67 -3.41 7.62
C VAL A 161 9.92 -2.42 8.50
N CYS A 162 9.30 -1.43 7.87
CA CYS A 162 8.46 -0.46 8.56
C CYS A 162 6.98 -0.79 8.40
N ARG A 163 6.27 -0.86 9.52
CA ARG A 163 4.83 -1.07 9.63
C ARG A 163 4.09 0.27 9.77
N HIS A 164 3.00 0.44 9.03
CA HIS A 164 1.98 1.47 9.29
C HIS A 164 0.61 0.80 9.47
#